data_AF-A0A432F2G4-F1
#
_entry.id   AF-A0A432F2G4-F1
#
_cell.length_a   1.000
_cell.length_b   1.000
_cell.length_c   1.000
_cell.angle_alpha   90.00
_cell.angle_beta   90.00
_cell.angle_gamma   90.00
#
_symmetry.space_group_name_H-M   'P 1'
#
loop_
_entity.id
_entity.type
_entity.pdbx_description
1 polymer ?
#
loop_
_entity_poly.entity_id
_entity_poly.type
_entity_poly.pdbx_seq_one_letter_code
_entity_poly.pdbx_strand_id
1 'polypeptide(L)'
;MSHEVKQGLPNRYYDNRDDFLVERAKIFSPMWVCIGFASDVSGPGDVFPLEFMELPLLLVRDHDHQVRVFHNVCRHRGHLLVAEPGQLGRSLRCPYHSWTY
;
A
#
# COMPACT_ATOMS: atom_id res chain seq x y z
N MET A 1 -15.77 -18.05 -42.57
CA MET A 1 -14.96 -17.95 -41.34
C MET A 1 -15.90 -17.55 -40.21
N SER A 2 -16.05 -18.38 -39.19
CA SER A 2 -16.89 -18.07 -38.03
C SER A 2 -16.27 -16.93 -37.23
N HIS A 3 -16.96 -15.80 -37.14
CA HIS A 3 -16.58 -14.72 -36.24
C HIS A 3 -16.82 -15.18 -34.80
N GLU A 4 -15.75 -15.42 -34.06
CA GLU A 4 -15.82 -15.68 -32.62
C GLU A 4 -16.28 -14.39 -31.94
N VAL A 5 -17.49 -14.41 -31.37
CA VAL A 5 -18.05 -13.28 -30.63
C VAL A 5 -17.30 -13.19 -29.30
N LYS A 6 -16.42 -12.19 -29.17
CA LYS A 6 -15.76 -11.87 -27.91
C LYS A 6 -16.80 -11.25 -26.97
N GLN A 7 -17.13 -11.95 -25.90
CA GLN A 7 -17.97 -11.43 -24.83
C GLN A 7 -17.10 -11.02 -23.64
N GLY A 8 -17.56 -10.02 -22.88
CA GLY A 8 -16.91 -9.60 -21.64
C GLY A 8 -17.00 -10.66 -20.54
N LEU A 9 -16.35 -10.40 -19.41
CA LEU A 9 -16.50 -11.26 -18.24
C LEU A 9 -17.93 -11.16 -17.69
N PRO A 10 -18.45 -12.21 -17.04
CA PRO A 10 -19.69 -12.13 -16.27
C PRO A 10 -19.67 -10.98 -15.24
N ASN A 11 -20.82 -10.34 -15.01
CA ASN A 11 -20.94 -9.15 -14.16
C ASN A 11 -20.29 -9.29 -12.77
N ARG A 12 -20.38 -10.48 -12.17
CA ARG A 12 -19.82 -10.75 -10.83
C ARG A 12 -18.34 -10.37 -10.69
N TYR A 13 -17.55 -10.48 -11.76
CA TYR A 13 -16.13 -10.13 -11.70
C TYR A 13 -15.87 -8.62 -11.56
N TYR A 14 -16.90 -7.78 -11.67
CA TYR A 14 -16.78 -6.33 -11.54
C TYR A 14 -17.34 -5.78 -10.22
N ASP A 15 -18.23 -6.52 -9.55
CA ASP A 15 -18.95 -6.03 -8.36
C ASP A 15 -18.94 -6.99 -7.16
N ASN A 16 -18.48 -8.23 -7.34
CA ASN A 16 -18.45 -9.21 -6.27
C ASN A 16 -17.19 -9.08 -5.41
N ARG A 17 -17.41 -8.94 -4.10
CA ARG A 17 -16.34 -8.77 -3.10
C ARG A 17 -15.43 -10.00 -2.97
N ASP A 18 -15.97 -11.20 -3.05
CA ASP A 18 -15.18 -12.43 -2.93
C ASP A 18 -14.27 -12.61 -4.14
N ASP A 19 -14.75 -12.27 -5.33
CA ASP A 19 -13.93 -12.25 -6.55
C ASP A 19 -12.77 -11.23 -6.42
N PHE A 20 -13.03 -10.02 -5.90
CA PHE A 20 -11.96 -9.05 -5.61
C PHE A 20 -10.91 -9.61 -4.63
N LEU A 21 -11.33 -10.30 -3.57
CA LEU A 21 -10.40 -10.89 -2.59
C LEU A 21 -9.54 -11.98 -3.21
N VAL A 22 -10.10 -12.76 -4.14
CA VAL A 22 -9.36 -13.76 -4.93
C VAL A 22 -8.35 -13.07 -5.85
N GLU A 23 -8.74 -12.02 -6.56
CA GLU A 23 -7.83 -11.25 -7.42
C GLU A 23 -6.69 -10.60 -6.61
N ARG A 24 -7.01 -9.98 -5.47
CA ARG A 24 -6.01 -9.44 -4.54
C ARG A 24 -4.97 -10.49 -4.16
N ALA A 25 -5.41 -11.69 -3.79
CA ALA A 25 -4.52 -12.76 -3.33
C ALA A 25 -3.72 -13.41 -4.47
N LYS A 26 -4.35 -13.65 -5.63
CA LYS A 26 -3.76 -14.46 -6.70
C LYS A 26 -3.07 -13.66 -7.79
N ILE A 27 -3.49 -12.42 -8.00
CA ILE A 27 -2.98 -11.54 -9.04
C ILE A 27 -2.08 -10.51 -8.39
N PHE A 28 -2.62 -9.65 -7.52
CA PHE A 28 -1.87 -8.48 -7.06
C PHE A 28 -0.80 -8.76 -6.01
N SER A 29 -1.08 -9.63 -5.03
CA SER A 29 -0.12 -9.95 -3.96
C SER A 29 1.22 -10.55 -4.45
N PRO A 30 1.26 -11.44 -5.47
CA PRO A 30 2.53 -11.98 -5.96
C PRO A 30 3.20 -11.14 -7.05
N MET A 31 2.59 -10.04 -7.50
CA MET A 31 3.10 -9.22 -8.61
C MET A 31 3.73 -7.92 -8.14
N TRP A 32 4.58 -7.35 -8.99
CA TRP A 32 5.03 -5.97 -8.84
C TRP A 32 3.91 -5.02 -9.24
N VAL A 33 3.63 -4.04 -8.37
CA VAL A 33 2.61 -3.02 -8.60
C VAL A 33 3.20 -1.63 -8.38
N CYS A 34 2.88 -0.72 -9.30
CA CYS A 34 3.20 0.70 -9.13
C CYS A 34 2.22 1.32 -8.13
N ILE A 35 2.74 1.78 -6.98
CA ILE A 35 1.94 2.37 -5.89
C ILE A 35 2.22 3.87 -5.66
N GLY A 36 3.16 4.44 -6.40
CA GLY A 36 3.58 5.84 -6.24
C GLY A 36 4.89 6.13 -6.96
N PHE A 37 5.38 7.36 -6.79
CA PHE A 37 6.61 7.87 -7.38
C PHE A 37 7.65 8.16 -6.31
N ALA A 38 8.93 8.08 -6.70
CA ALA A 38 10.03 8.45 -5.80
C ALA A 38 9.96 9.93 -5.35
N SER A 39 9.30 10.79 -6.12
CA SER A 39 9.07 12.20 -5.79
C SER A 39 8.05 12.41 -4.66
N ASP A 40 7.20 11.43 -4.38
CA ASP A 40 6.23 11.51 -3.27
C ASP A 40 6.92 11.52 -1.90
N VAL A 41 8.16 11.06 -1.86
CA VAL A 41 9.09 11.14 -0.72
C VAL A 41 10.43 11.66 -1.22
N SER A 42 10.56 12.96 -1.45
CA SER A 42 11.74 13.53 -2.13
C SER A 42 12.98 13.64 -1.24
N GLY A 43 12.79 13.96 0.05
CA GLY A 43 13.83 14.16 1.04
C GLY A 43 13.96 13.01 2.05
N PRO A 44 15.10 12.90 2.75
CA PRO A 44 15.26 11.95 3.85
C PRO A 44 14.29 12.25 5.00
N GLY A 45 13.66 11.20 5.52
CA GLY A 45 12.61 11.28 6.54
C GLY A 45 11.20 11.47 5.95
N ASP A 46 11.06 11.77 4.66
CA ASP A 46 9.74 11.94 4.06
C ASP A 46 8.96 10.62 4.11
N VAL A 47 7.68 10.76 4.44
CA VAL A 47 6.72 9.67 4.48
C VAL A 47 5.44 10.03 3.76
N PHE A 48 4.87 9.04 3.08
CA PHE A 48 3.63 9.18 2.35
C PHE A 48 2.74 7.94 2.62
N PRO A 49 1.65 8.07 3.39
CA PRO A 49 0.70 7.00 3.59
C PRO A 49 -0.16 6.80 2.33
N LEU A 50 -0.44 5.55 1.99
CA LEU A 50 -1.33 5.19 0.88
C LEU A 50 -2.06 3.88 1.18
N GLU A 51 -3.14 3.61 0.46
CA GLU A 51 -3.85 2.34 0.55
C GLU A 51 -3.78 1.61 -0.79
N PHE A 52 -3.44 0.33 -0.75
CA PHE A 52 -3.47 -0.53 -1.93
C PHE A 52 -4.19 -1.83 -1.58
N MET A 53 -5.25 -2.14 -2.32
CA MET A 53 -6.05 -3.35 -2.12
C MET A 53 -6.56 -3.51 -0.66
N GLU A 54 -6.98 -2.38 -0.07
CA GLU A 54 -7.43 -2.26 1.34
C GLU A 54 -6.34 -2.57 2.38
N LEU A 55 -5.07 -2.53 1.96
CA LEU A 55 -3.93 -2.66 2.86
C LEU A 55 -3.33 -1.26 3.05
N PRO A 56 -3.27 -0.75 4.30
CA PRO A 56 -2.61 0.51 4.57
C PRO A 56 -1.09 0.31 4.45
N LEU A 57 -0.48 1.09 3.57
CA LEU A 57 0.96 1.09 3.27
C LEU A 57 1.56 2.45 3.63
N LEU A 58 2.87 2.45 3.86
CA LEU A 58 3.66 3.64 4.15
C LEU A 58 4.90 3.64 3.27
N LEU A 59 4.94 4.56 2.31
CA LEU A 59 6.14 4.87 1.55
C LEU A 59 7.04 5.77 2.41
N VAL A 60 8.33 5.46 2.47
CA VAL A 60 9.32 6.15 3.30
C VAL A 60 10.59 6.36 2.49
N ARG A 61 11.19 7.54 2.56
CA ARG A 61 12.62 7.71 2.30
C ARG A 61 13.37 7.78 3.61
N ASP A 62 14.24 6.82 3.87
CA ASP A 62 15.01 6.84 5.11
C ASP A 62 16.14 7.87 5.08
N HIS A 63 16.86 7.97 6.20
CA HIS A 63 18.01 8.86 6.35
C HIS A 63 19.25 8.40 5.56
N ASP A 64 19.25 7.16 5.03
CA ASP A 64 20.26 6.64 4.08
C ASP A 64 19.82 6.83 2.60
N HIS A 65 18.81 7.68 2.37
CA HIS A 65 18.23 8.04 1.06
C HIS A 65 17.53 6.90 0.29
N GLN A 66 17.32 5.75 0.92
CA GLN A 66 16.66 4.59 0.34
C GLN A 66 15.14 4.68 0.45
N VAL A 67 14.45 4.38 -0.65
CA VAL A 67 12.98 4.27 -0.69
C VAL A 67 12.57 2.89 -0.19
N ARG A 68 11.64 2.85 0.77
CA ARG A 68 11.04 1.62 1.27
C ARG A 68 9.53 1.76 1.41
N VAL A 69 8.86 0.61 1.46
CA VAL A 69 7.43 0.51 1.72
C VAL A 69 7.21 -0.48 2.85
N PHE A 70 6.37 -0.10 3.80
CA PHE A 70 5.95 -0.95 4.92
C PHE A 70 4.44 -1.02 5.01
N HIS A 71 3.91 -2.03 5.69
CA HIS A 71 2.54 -1.92 6.20
C HIS A 71 2.48 -0.80 7.24
N ASN A 72 1.53 0.12 7.06
CA ASN A 72 1.32 1.27 7.94
C ASN A 72 0.55 0.85 9.21
N VAL A 73 1.03 -0.19 9.87
CA VAL A 73 0.32 -0.87 10.97
C VAL A 73 1.30 -1.18 12.09
N CYS A 74 0.99 -0.70 13.28
CA CYS A 74 1.81 -0.94 14.45
C CYS A 74 1.77 -2.43 14.85
N ARG A 75 2.95 -3.05 14.97
CA ARG A 75 3.12 -4.44 15.44
C ARG A 75 2.62 -4.69 16.86
N HIS A 76 2.40 -3.65 17.67
CA HIS A 76 1.83 -3.80 19.00
C HIS A 76 0.37 -4.30 18.95
N ARG A 77 -0.49 -3.47 18.36
CA ARG A 77 -1.96 -3.58 18.47
C ARG A 77 -2.67 -3.08 17.21
N GLY A 78 -1.98 -3.04 16.07
CA GLY A 78 -2.59 -2.75 14.78
C GLY A 78 -2.94 -1.28 14.53
N HIS A 79 -2.47 -0.34 15.36
CA HIS A 79 -2.78 1.07 15.17
C HIS A 79 -2.08 1.64 13.92
N LEU A 80 -2.77 2.50 13.17
CA LEU A 80 -2.21 3.24 12.03
C LEU A 80 -1.00 4.07 12.51
N LEU A 81 0.12 4.01 11.78
CA LEU A 81 1.35 4.69 12.21
C LEU A 81 1.41 6.14 11.76
N VAL A 82 1.06 6.39 10.50
CA VAL A 82 1.09 7.71 9.86
C VAL A 82 -0.23 7.93 9.13
N ALA A 83 -0.97 8.98 9.50
CA ALA A 83 -2.26 9.28 8.89
C ALA A 83 -2.13 10.19 7.65
N GLU A 84 -1.17 11.11 7.66
CA GLU A 84 -0.98 12.13 6.62
C GLU A 84 0.48 12.14 6.14
N PRO A 85 0.74 12.58 4.89
CA PRO A 85 2.10 12.83 4.42
C PRO A 85 2.86 13.78 5.35
N GLY A 86 4.16 13.61 5.45
CA GLY A 86 4.98 14.47 6.29
C GLY A 86 6.43 14.03 6.34
N GLN A 87 7.15 14.56 7.33
CA GLN A 87 8.55 14.22 7.55
C GLN A 87 8.74 13.68 8.96
N LEU A 88 9.32 12.50 9.06
CA LEU A 88 9.73 11.91 10.32
C LEU A 88 11.04 12.50 10.80
N GLY A 89 11.20 12.55 12.13
CA GLY A 89 12.50 12.75 12.74
C GLY A 89 13.39 11.52 12.62
N ARG A 90 14.17 11.22 13.66
CA ARG A 90 15.07 10.05 13.67
C ARG A 90 14.37 8.69 13.70
N SER A 91 13.11 8.64 14.15
CA SER A 91 12.40 7.40 14.39
C SER A 91 10.90 7.56 14.18
N LEU A 92 10.22 6.49 13.77
CA LEU A 92 8.77 6.48 13.70
C LEU A 92 8.22 6.09 15.07
N ARG A 93 7.45 6.98 15.71
CA ARG A 93 6.80 6.70 16.99
C ARG A 93 5.30 6.49 16.80
N CYS A 94 4.80 5.30 17.13
CA CYS A 94 3.38 5.00 17.07
C CYS A 94 2.60 5.93 18.04
N PRO A 95 1.55 6.63 17.57
CA PRO A 95 0.81 7.58 18.41
C PRO A 95 -0.01 6.91 19.52
N TYR A 96 -0.16 5.58 19.48
CA TYR A 96 -0.96 4.88 20.48
C TYR A 96 -0.21 4.63 21.81
N HIS A 97 0.88 3.87 21.77
CA HIS A 97 1.65 3.50 22.97
C HIS A 97 3.14 3.79 22.83
N SER A 98 3.52 4.67 21.90
CA SER A 98 4.92 5.09 21.74
C SER A 98 5.90 3.96 21.40
N TRP A 99 5.42 2.86 20.81
CA TRP A 99 6.34 1.90 20.19
C TRP A 99 7.09 2.61 19.07
N THR A 100 8.41 2.53 19.12
CA THR A 100 9.30 3.21 18.18
C THR A 100 9.92 2.21 17.21
N TYR A 101 9.97 2.58 15.93
CA TYR A 101 10.67 1.90 14.85
C TYR A 101 11.88 2.72 14.44
#